data_AF-A0AAW3JRE3-F1
#
_entry.id   AF-A0AAW3JRE3-F1
#
_cell.length_a   1.000
_cell.length_b   1.000
_cell.length_c   1.000
_cell.angle_alpha   90.00
_cell.angle_beta   90.00
_cell.angle_gamma   90.00
#
_symmetry.space_group_name_H-M   'P 1'
#
loop_
_entity.id
_entity.type
_entity.pdbx_description
1 polymer ?
#
loop_
_entity_poly.entity_id
_entity_poly.type
_entity_poly.pdbx_seq_one_letter_code
_entity_poly.pdbx_strand_id
1 'polypeptide(L)'
;MKKSIRILAAVVAVILFFNGLANNVNVFAASVSSDTKNIEKVLKYYKKGQYKKAQKYNKKLSKIVKEKCVKKMPAKIKKAYRKIVKSYNTDNSLGKKYISGYYLTDIDNDSVAELIVRAGSSEADARFYVYDWKKGKIKKIGSVEALHSEVYAYIGHKGFIIYGGAQQAEWMKTVIVKNGKLKVNIIGEREDADPHFGLRCGLDNHTLYTGGYRIEYSDLL
;
A
#
# COMPACT_ATOMS: atom_id res chain seq x y z
N MET A 1 -47.12 30.69 22.47
CA MET A 1 -45.64 30.64 22.34
C MET A 1 -45.01 29.24 22.25
N LYS A 2 -45.72 28.12 22.49
CA LYS A 2 -45.10 26.77 22.44
C LYS A 2 -45.00 26.11 21.05
N LYS A 3 -45.77 26.55 20.05
CA LYS A 3 -45.76 25.97 18.69
C LYS A 3 -44.64 26.53 17.79
N SER A 4 -44.27 27.79 17.95
CA SER A 4 -43.23 28.46 17.15
C SER A 4 -41.79 28.01 17.48
N ILE A 5 -41.52 27.64 18.73
CA ILE A 5 -40.19 27.16 19.17
C ILE A 5 -39.89 25.74 18.65
N ARG A 6 -40.92 24.89 18.51
CA ARG A 6 -40.76 23.52 17.98
C ARG A 6 -40.42 23.48 16.50
N ILE A 7 -40.93 24.43 15.71
CA ILE A 7 -40.62 24.52 14.28
C ILE A 7 -39.19 25.03 14.07
N LEU A 8 -38.72 25.97 14.89
CA LEU A 8 -37.34 26.47 14.79
C LEU A 8 -36.31 25.39 15.20
N ALA A 9 -36.59 24.60 16.24
CA ALA A 9 -35.74 23.48 16.64
C ALA A 9 -35.70 22.35 15.59
N ALA A 10 -36.82 22.08 14.92
CA ALA A 10 -36.87 21.09 13.84
C ALA A 10 -36.13 21.54 12.57
N VAL A 11 -36.21 22.83 12.21
CA VAL A 11 -35.51 23.37 11.03
C VAL A 11 -33.99 23.45 11.26
N VAL A 12 -33.54 23.78 12.48
CA VAL A 12 -32.11 23.77 12.84
C VAL A 12 -31.55 22.33 12.91
N ALA A 13 -32.33 21.36 13.39
CA ALA A 13 -31.92 19.96 13.40
C ALA A 13 -31.81 19.34 11.99
N VAL A 14 -32.66 19.74 11.04
CA VAL A 14 -32.59 19.26 9.64
C VAL A 14 -31.38 19.89 8.91
N ILE A 15 -31.03 21.14 9.18
CA ILE A 15 -29.85 21.78 8.59
C ILE A 15 -28.53 21.20 9.16
N LEU A 16 -28.53 20.77 10.43
CA LEU A 16 -27.36 20.13 11.04
C LEU A 16 -27.21 18.63 10.68
N PHE A 17 -28.29 17.94 10.31
CA PHE A 17 -28.21 16.56 9.84
C PHE A 17 -27.66 16.42 8.41
N PHE A 18 -27.88 17.41 7.53
CA PHE A 18 -27.32 17.37 6.17
C PHE A 18 -25.85 17.78 6.07
N ASN A 19 -25.33 18.57 7.03
CA ASN A 19 -23.93 18.99 7.01
C ASN A 19 -22.98 18.05 7.79
N GLY A 20 -23.51 17.17 8.65
CA GLY A 20 -22.71 16.28 9.51
C GLY A 20 -22.40 14.89 8.95
N LEU A 21 -23.21 14.37 8.02
CA LEU A 21 -23.05 12.98 7.52
C LEU A 21 -22.43 12.85 6.12
N ALA A 22 -22.43 13.91 5.30
CA ALA A 22 -22.09 13.80 3.88
C ALA A 22 -20.60 13.96 3.53
N ASN A 23 -19.80 14.57 4.40
CA ASN A 23 -18.47 15.06 3.98
C ASN A 23 -17.28 14.11 4.24
N ASN A 24 -17.45 13.03 5.01
CA ASN A 24 -16.32 12.10 5.31
C ASN A 24 -16.56 10.65 4.88
N VAL A 25 -17.79 10.24 4.60
CA VAL A 25 -18.10 8.85 4.22
C VAL A 25 -17.95 8.62 2.70
N ASN A 26 -18.09 9.67 1.87
CA ASN A 26 -18.07 9.53 0.41
C ASN A 26 -16.76 9.90 -0.29
N VAL A 27 -15.88 10.73 0.27
CA VAL A 27 -14.66 11.15 -0.43
C VAL A 27 -13.67 10.00 -0.58
N PHE A 28 -13.47 9.21 0.49
CA PHE A 28 -12.57 8.05 0.45
C PHE A 28 -13.15 6.85 -0.33
N ALA A 29 -14.46 6.59 -0.23
CA ALA A 29 -15.08 5.50 -0.97
C ALA A 29 -15.13 5.83 -2.48
N ALA A 30 -15.45 7.08 -2.84
CA ALA A 30 -15.38 7.56 -4.21
C ALA A 30 -13.94 7.55 -4.74
N SER A 31 -12.95 7.97 -3.93
CA SER A 31 -11.55 7.92 -4.33
C SER A 31 -11.05 6.49 -4.52
N VAL A 32 -11.41 5.54 -3.65
CA VAL A 32 -11.08 4.11 -3.82
C VAL A 32 -11.72 3.55 -5.10
N SER A 33 -13.00 3.85 -5.36
CA SER A 33 -13.69 3.40 -6.58
C SER A 33 -13.06 3.99 -7.86
N SER A 34 -12.69 5.28 -7.84
CA SER A 34 -11.99 5.90 -8.97
C SER A 34 -10.56 5.38 -9.13
N ASP A 35 -9.84 5.19 -8.03
CA ASP A 35 -8.46 4.70 -8.05
C ASP A 35 -8.41 3.25 -8.55
N THR A 36 -9.35 2.40 -8.14
CA THR A 36 -9.53 1.03 -8.67
C THR A 36 -9.65 1.06 -10.19
N LYS A 37 -10.57 1.87 -10.74
CA LYS A 37 -10.77 1.97 -12.20
C LYS A 37 -9.56 2.57 -12.93
N ASN A 38 -8.83 3.47 -12.28
CA ASN A 38 -7.67 4.13 -12.87
C ASN A 38 -6.44 3.22 -12.85
N ILE A 39 -6.21 2.44 -11.78
CA ILE A 39 -5.07 1.52 -11.69
C ILE A 39 -5.21 0.40 -12.73
N GLU A 40 -6.42 -0.13 -12.95
CA GLU A 40 -6.68 -1.09 -14.04
C GLU A 40 -6.27 -0.54 -15.42
N LYS A 41 -6.58 0.75 -15.67
CA LYS A 41 -6.20 1.41 -16.93
C LYS A 41 -4.71 1.66 -17.00
N VAL A 42 -4.05 2.02 -15.90
CA VAL A 42 -2.59 2.14 -15.82
C VAL A 42 -1.96 0.82 -16.22
N LEU A 43 -2.29 -0.28 -15.55
CA LEU A 43 -1.73 -1.61 -15.83
C LEU A 43 -2.01 -2.05 -17.28
N LYS A 44 -3.24 -1.86 -17.77
CA LYS A 44 -3.64 -2.20 -19.15
C LYS A 44 -2.83 -1.44 -20.20
N TYR A 45 -2.65 -0.13 -20.04
CA TYR A 45 -1.95 0.68 -21.03
C TYR A 45 -0.43 0.54 -20.91
N TYR A 46 0.09 0.37 -19.70
CA TYR A 46 1.50 0.10 -19.46
C TYR A 46 1.92 -1.21 -20.14
N LYS A 47 1.16 -2.29 -19.93
CA LYS A 47 1.37 -3.59 -20.60
C LYS A 47 1.36 -3.52 -22.13
N LYS A 48 0.68 -2.53 -22.71
CA LYS A 48 0.60 -2.33 -24.17
C LYS A 48 1.67 -1.38 -24.71
N GLY A 49 2.63 -0.94 -23.89
CA GLY A 49 3.60 0.09 -24.26
C GLY A 49 2.99 1.49 -24.48
N GLN A 50 1.73 1.70 -24.10
CA GLN A 50 1.02 2.97 -24.30
C GLN A 50 1.28 3.93 -23.12
N TYR A 51 2.55 4.23 -22.85
CA TYR A 51 3.00 4.91 -21.63
C TYR A 51 2.38 6.29 -21.42
N LYS A 52 2.21 7.09 -22.48
CA LYS A 52 1.52 8.40 -22.40
C LYS A 52 0.07 8.27 -21.90
N LYS A 53 -0.65 7.23 -22.34
CA LYS A 53 -2.02 6.94 -21.88
C LYS A 53 -2.02 6.41 -20.45
N ALA A 54 -1.11 5.48 -20.13
CA ALA A 54 -0.94 5.01 -18.75
C ALA A 54 -0.68 6.19 -17.80
N GLN A 55 0.19 7.12 -18.18
CA GLN A 55 0.52 8.29 -17.37
C GLN A 55 -0.66 9.24 -17.17
N LYS A 56 -1.54 9.38 -18.16
CA LYS A 56 -2.79 10.14 -18.03
C LYS A 56 -3.70 9.58 -16.91
N TYR A 57 -3.75 8.26 -16.75
CA TYR A 57 -4.53 7.64 -15.66
C TYR A 57 -3.77 7.62 -14.35
N ASN A 58 -2.45 7.41 -14.38
CA ASN A 58 -1.58 7.48 -13.20
C ASN A 58 -1.70 8.84 -12.49
N LYS A 59 -1.73 9.95 -13.24
CA LYS A 59 -1.92 11.30 -12.69
C LYS A 59 -3.27 11.51 -11.97
N LYS A 60 -4.25 10.64 -12.21
CA LYS A 60 -5.57 10.69 -11.54
C LYS A 60 -5.62 9.87 -10.25
N LEU A 61 -4.60 9.03 -10.02
CA LEU A 61 -4.47 8.27 -8.79
C LEU A 61 -4.04 9.17 -7.63
N SER A 62 -4.48 8.80 -6.43
CA SER A 62 -3.93 9.29 -5.16
C SER A 62 -2.41 9.08 -5.14
N LYS A 63 -1.63 10.09 -4.72
CA LYS A 63 -0.15 9.98 -4.67
C LYS A 63 0.30 8.85 -3.74
N ILE A 64 -0.22 8.88 -2.51
CA ILE A 64 0.02 7.89 -1.45
C ILE A 64 -1.33 7.33 -1.03
N VAL A 65 -1.39 6.04 -0.73
CA VAL A 65 -2.62 5.40 -0.24
C VAL A 65 -2.66 5.49 1.27
N LYS A 66 -3.80 5.95 1.81
CA LYS A 66 -4.08 5.93 3.25
C LYS A 66 -5.10 4.84 3.54
N GLU A 67 -4.63 3.61 3.70
CA GLU A 67 -5.50 2.47 3.90
C GLU A 67 -6.11 2.46 5.30
N LYS A 68 -7.45 2.37 5.38
CA LYS A 68 -8.17 2.36 6.66
C LYS A 68 -7.85 1.12 7.49
N CYS A 69 -7.52 0.00 6.84
CA CYS A 69 -7.17 -1.26 7.50
C CYS A 69 -5.91 -1.13 8.37
N VAL A 70 -4.93 -0.32 7.95
CA VAL A 70 -3.70 -0.05 8.71
C VAL A 70 -4.04 0.72 9.99
N LYS A 71 -4.76 1.85 9.87
CA LYS A 71 -5.17 2.66 11.03
C LYS A 71 -6.05 1.89 12.01
N LYS A 72 -6.93 1.01 11.51
CA LYS A 72 -7.87 0.22 12.31
C LYS A 72 -7.33 -1.14 12.72
N MET A 73 -6.06 -1.44 12.45
CA MET A 73 -5.48 -2.74 12.71
C MET A 73 -5.57 -3.11 14.21
N PRO A 74 -6.11 -4.30 14.56
CA PRO A 74 -6.23 -4.72 15.94
C PRO A 74 -4.87 -4.76 16.67
N ALA A 75 -4.84 -4.29 17.92
CA ALA A 75 -3.61 -4.21 18.72
C ALA A 75 -2.84 -5.55 18.82
N LYS A 76 -3.57 -6.68 18.86
CA LYS A 76 -2.96 -8.02 18.86
C LYS A 76 -2.16 -8.31 17.59
N ILE A 77 -2.65 -7.85 16.43
CA ILE A 77 -2.00 -8.04 15.12
C ILE A 77 -0.79 -7.11 15.04
N LYS A 78 -0.97 -5.82 15.36
CA LYS A 78 0.14 -4.85 15.46
C LYS A 78 1.29 -5.36 16.33
N LYS A 79 0.98 -5.84 17.54
CA LYS A 79 1.97 -6.42 18.47
C LYS A 79 2.69 -7.61 17.85
N ALA A 80 1.99 -8.46 17.12
CA ALA A 80 2.57 -9.63 16.49
C ALA A 80 3.46 -9.26 15.29
N TYR A 81 3.01 -8.37 14.40
CA TYR A 81 3.83 -7.84 13.31
C TYR A 81 5.05 -7.09 13.82
N ARG A 82 4.91 -6.28 14.87
CA ARG A 82 6.04 -5.62 15.54
C ARG A 82 7.12 -6.60 15.99
N LYS A 83 6.74 -7.77 16.52
CA LYS A 83 7.70 -8.82 16.88
C LYS A 83 8.44 -9.36 15.66
N ILE A 84 7.74 -9.55 14.53
CA ILE A 84 8.38 -9.96 13.28
C ILE A 84 9.37 -8.89 12.81
N VAL A 85 8.95 -7.64 12.70
CA VAL A 85 9.81 -6.54 12.24
C VAL A 85 11.05 -6.39 13.14
N LYS A 86 10.88 -6.42 14.47
CA LYS A 86 12.00 -6.37 15.44
C LYS A 86 12.91 -7.60 15.45
N SER A 87 12.50 -8.71 14.85
CA SER A 87 13.35 -9.90 14.75
C SER A 87 14.41 -9.80 13.67
N TYR A 88 14.27 -8.83 12.75
CA TYR A 88 15.29 -8.55 11.75
C TYR A 88 16.41 -7.70 12.34
N ASN A 89 17.63 -7.96 11.88
CA ASN A 89 18.79 -7.12 12.17
C ASN A 89 18.63 -5.73 11.50
N THR A 90 19.05 -4.68 12.20
CA THR A 90 19.05 -3.29 11.69
C THR A 90 20.44 -2.79 11.33
N ASP A 91 21.49 -3.56 11.64
CA ASP A 91 22.86 -3.28 11.23
C ASP A 91 23.04 -3.60 9.73
N ASN A 92 23.18 -2.55 8.92
CA ASN A 92 23.36 -2.64 7.48
C ASN A 92 24.84 -2.81 7.05
N SER A 93 25.70 -3.24 7.97
CA SER A 93 27.08 -3.62 7.65
C SER A 93 27.13 -4.69 6.56
N LEU A 94 28.16 -4.59 5.71
CA LEU A 94 28.35 -5.45 4.55
C LEU A 94 28.23 -6.95 4.91
N GLY A 95 27.47 -7.69 4.10
CA GLY A 95 27.30 -9.14 4.24
C GLY A 95 26.29 -9.58 5.32
N LYS A 96 25.76 -8.67 6.13
CA LYS A 96 24.68 -8.98 7.08
C LYS A 96 23.34 -8.74 6.43
N LYS A 97 22.40 -9.68 6.59
CA LYS A 97 21.01 -9.44 6.24
C LYS A 97 20.42 -8.43 7.22
N TYR A 98 19.77 -7.40 6.69
CA TYR A 98 19.11 -6.37 7.48
C TYR A 98 17.74 -6.03 6.89
N ILE A 99 16.88 -5.45 7.72
CA ILE A 99 15.62 -4.86 7.29
C ILE A 99 15.86 -3.46 6.75
N SER A 100 15.29 -3.15 5.59
CA SER A 100 15.35 -1.82 4.97
C SER A 100 13.99 -1.12 4.90
N GLY A 101 12.94 -1.75 5.41
CA GLY A 101 11.60 -1.19 5.52
C GLY A 101 10.52 -2.27 5.66
N TYR A 102 9.30 -1.84 5.92
CA TYR A 102 8.12 -2.70 5.81
C TYR A 102 6.90 -1.91 5.34
N TYR A 103 5.91 -2.63 4.82
CA TYR A 103 4.67 -2.08 4.32
C TYR A 103 3.51 -2.83 4.98
N LEU A 104 2.38 -2.15 5.09
CA LEU A 104 1.13 -2.71 5.59
C LEU A 104 0.06 -2.44 4.55
N THR A 105 -0.59 -3.49 4.04
CA THR A 105 -1.66 -3.37 3.03
C THR A 105 -2.58 -4.58 3.06
N ASP A 106 -3.87 -4.40 2.77
CA ASP A 106 -4.84 -5.49 2.69
C ASP A 106 -4.72 -6.17 1.31
N ILE A 107 -4.12 -7.36 1.27
CA ILE A 107 -3.80 -8.06 0.03
C ILE A 107 -4.77 -9.21 -0.28
N ASP A 108 -5.72 -9.51 0.61
CA ASP A 108 -6.73 -10.56 0.38
C ASP A 108 -8.20 -10.10 0.51
N ASN A 109 -8.39 -8.80 0.78
CA ASN A 109 -9.64 -8.04 0.92
C ASN A 109 -10.48 -8.46 2.13
N ASP A 110 -9.85 -8.83 3.25
CA ASP A 110 -10.55 -9.14 4.51
C ASP A 110 -10.65 -7.94 5.49
N SER A 111 -10.21 -6.75 5.05
CA SER A 111 -10.12 -5.51 5.84
C SER A 111 -9.09 -5.53 6.98
N VAL A 112 -8.23 -6.54 7.03
CA VAL A 112 -7.02 -6.60 7.86
C VAL A 112 -5.83 -6.38 6.93
N ALA A 113 -4.81 -5.65 7.38
CA ALA A 113 -3.60 -5.50 6.58
C ALA A 113 -2.63 -6.66 6.82
N GLU A 114 -1.96 -7.09 5.77
CA GLU A 114 -0.82 -8.00 5.80
C GLU A 114 0.48 -7.21 5.97
N LEU A 115 1.50 -7.90 6.48
CA LEU A 115 2.84 -7.33 6.64
C LEU A 115 3.74 -7.76 5.48
N ILE A 116 4.38 -6.79 4.85
CA ILE A 116 5.41 -7.02 3.83
C ILE A 116 6.73 -6.43 4.34
N VAL A 117 7.72 -7.28 4.63
CA VAL A 117 9.05 -6.83 5.10
C VAL A 117 10.03 -6.83 3.94
N ARG A 118 10.73 -5.71 3.71
CA ARG A 118 11.86 -5.64 2.78
C ARG A 118 13.15 -5.92 3.55
N ALA A 119 13.85 -7.00 3.19
CA ALA A 119 15.12 -7.35 3.83
C ALA A 119 16.04 -8.11 2.88
N GLY A 120 17.35 -7.93 3.06
CA GLY A 120 18.42 -8.50 2.25
C GLY A 120 19.78 -8.19 2.88
N SER A 121 20.84 -8.83 2.40
CA SER A 121 22.23 -8.46 2.68
C SER A 121 22.80 -7.46 1.67
N SER A 122 22.15 -7.36 0.52
CA SER A 122 22.40 -6.39 -0.53
C SER A 122 21.10 -6.09 -1.25
N GLU A 123 21.16 -5.19 -2.22
CA GLU A 123 20.00 -4.94 -3.06
C GLU A 123 19.65 -6.14 -3.96
N ALA A 124 20.67 -6.84 -4.48
CA ALA A 124 20.51 -7.97 -5.38
C ALA A 124 19.83 -9.18 -4.71
N ASP A 125 20.02 -9.38 -3.40
CA ASP A 125 19.35 -10.46 -2.65
C ASP A 125 18.13 -9.99 -1.85
N ALA A 126 17.78 -8.69 -1.92
CA ALA A 126 16.66 -8.14 -1.19
C ALA A 126 15.34 -8.78 -1.65
N ARG A 127 14.50 -9.11 -0.67
CA ARG A 127 13.17 -9.69 -0.91
C ARG A 127 12.11 -8.95 -0.13
N PHE A 128 10.90 -8.96 -0.67
CA PHE A 128 9.67 -8.67 0.05
C PHE A 128 9.14 -9.98 0.64
N TYR A 129 9.27 -10.13 1.95
CA TYR A 129 8.73 -11.26 2.72
C TYR A 129 7.31 -10.92 3.17
N VAL A 130 6.34 -11.77 2.80
CA VAL A 130 4.92 -11.48 3.04
C VAL A 130 4.39 -12.38 4.16
N TYR A 131 3.73 -11.75 5.13
CA TYR A 131 3.19 -12.35 6.34
C TYR A 131 1.69 -12.05 6.45
N ASP A 132 0.94 -13.10 6.74
CA ASP A 132 -0.51 -13.12 6.84
C ASP A 132 -0.93 -13.44 8.28
N TRP A 133 -1.97 -12.77 8.78
CA TRP A 133 -2.57 -13.07 10.09
C TRP A 133 -3.84 -13.90 9.88
N LYS A 134 -3.75 -15.22 10.09
CA LYS A 134 -4.90 -16.13 9.99
C LYS A 134 -5.11 -16.95 11.23
N LYS A 135 -6.36 -17.03 11.67
CA LYS A 135 -6.80 -17.85 12.82
C LYS A 135 -5.96 -17.60 14.09
N GLY A 136 -5.61 -16.35 14.34
CA GLY A 136 -4.86 -15.94 15.54
C GLY A 136 -3.34 -16.15 15.47
N LYS A 137 -2.79 -16.53 14.30
CA LYS A 137 -1.36 -16.78 14.12
C LYS A 137 -0.82 -16.03 12.91
N ILE A 138 0.44 -15.58 13.01
CA ILE A 138 1.20 -15.08 11.86
C ILE A 138 1.72 -16.28 11.07
N LYS A 139 1.59 -16.22 9.74
CA LYS A 139 2.20 -17.16 8.81
C LYS A 139 2.91 -16.40 7.70
N LYS A 140 4.16 -16.77 7.42
CA LYS A 140 4.84 -16.34 6.19
C LYS A 140 4.21 -17.07 4.99
N ILE A 141 3.63 -16.33 4.05
CA ILE A 141 2.94 -16.90 2.87
C ILE A 141 3.82 -16.94 1.62
N GLY A 142 4.97 -16.28 1.65
CA GLY A 142 5.98 -16.36 0.61
C GLY A 142 6.97 -15.21 0.64
N SER A 143 7.75 -15.11 -0.43
CA SER A 143 8.54 -13.92 -0.71
C SER A 143 8.73 -13.73 -2.20
N VAL A 144 8.87 -12.48 -2.60
CA VAL A 144 9.14 -12.07 -3.97
C VAL A 144 10.38 -11.19 -3.98
N GLU A 145 11.09 -11.15 -5.10
CA GLU A 145 12.27 -10.33 -5.27
C GLU A 145 11.94 -8.84 -5.13
N ALA A 146 12.84 -8.07 -4.50
CA ALA A 146 12.66 -6.63 -4.31
C ALA A 146 13.47 -5.80 -5.32
N LEU A 147 14.78 -6.06 -5.50
CA LEU A 147 15.68 -5.18 -6.30
C LEU A 147 15.52 -3.69 -5.91
N HIS A 148 15.79 -2.77 -6.85
CA HIS A 148 15.38 -1.37 -6.83
C HIS A 148 13.85 -1.17 -6.99
N SER A 149 13.04 -1.83 -6.17
CA SER A 149 11.57 -1.65 -6.20
C SER A 149 10.99 -1.21 -4.87
N GLU A 150 9.80 -0.63 -4.97
CA GLU A 150 8.92 -0.28 -3.86
C GLU A 150 7.56 -0.97 -4.03
N VAL A 151 6.78 -1.02 -2.94
CA VAL A 151 5.46 -1.63 -2.93
C VAL A 151 4.37 -0.57 -3.06
N TYR A 152 3.39 -0.85 -3.89
CA TYR A 152 2.24 0.00 -4.19
C TYR A 152 0.96 -0.78 -3.94
N ALA A 153 -0.08 -0.10 -3.47
CA ALA A 153 -1.36 -0.75 -3.22
C ALA A 153 -2.00 -1.19 -4.54
N TYR A 154 -2.50 -2.42 -4.60
CA TYR A 154 -3.33 -2.86 -5.72
C TYR A 154 -4.81 -2.57 -5.41
N ILE A 155 -5.13 -1.28 -5.25
CA ILE A 155 -6.42 -0.81 -4.72
C ILE A 155 -7.60 -1.49 -5.43
N GLY A 156 -8.48 -2.12 -4.63
CA GLY A 156 -9.67 -2.82 -5.12
C GLY A 156 -9.42 -4.25 -5.61
N HIS A 157 -8.20 -4.76 -5.53
CA HIS A 157 -7.81 -6.09 -5.96
C HIS A 157 -7.03 -6.84 -4.87
N LYS A 158 -7.04 -8.17 -4.96
CA LYS A 158 -6.23 -9.01 -4.06
C LYS A 158 -4.77 -8.99 -4.51
N GLY A 159 -3.91 -8.40 -3.70
CA GLY A 159 -2.47 -8.39 -3.91
C GLY A 159 -1.86 -7.01 -3.73
N PHE A 160 -0.68 -6.84 -4.29
CA PHE A 160 0.05 -5.57 -4.33
C PHE A 160 0.78 -5.43 -5.66
N ILE A 161 1.26 -4.22 -5.94
CA ILE A 161 2.07 -3.92 -7.12
C ILE A 161 3.51 -3.70 -6.67
N ILE A 162 4.44 -4.26 -7.41
CA ILE A 162 5.87 -3.93 -7.32
C ILE A 162 6.18 -3.05 -8.52
N TYR A 163 6.71 -1.86 -8.24
CA TYR A 163 7.25 -0.98 -9.26
C TYR A 163 8.67 -0.60 -8.87
N GLY A 164 9.58 -0.75 -9.81
CA GLY A 164 10.99 -0.47 -9.61
C GLY A 164 11.64 0.03 -10.88
N GLY A 165 12.88 0.47 -10.71
CA GLY A 165 13.70 0.92 -11.83
C GLY A 165 15.14 1.10 -11.39
N ALA A 166 16.05 0.87 -12.32
CA ALA A 166 17.48 0.98 -12.13
C ALA A 166 18.08 1.59 -13.40
N GLN A 167 18.96 2.58 -13.24
CA GLN A 167 19.53 3.31 -14.37
C GLN A 167 18.43 3.91 -15.26
N GLN A 168 18.28 3.43 -16.51
CA GLN A 168 17.21 3.82 -17.42
C GLN A 168 16.20 2.68 -17.64
N ALA A 169 16.25 1.60 -16.86
CA ALA A 169 15.26 0.54 -16.91
C ALA A 169 14.18 0.74 -15.84
N GLU A 170 12.93 0.44 -16.16
CA GLU A 170 11.84 0.36 -15.19
C GLU A 170 10.99 -0.90 -15.42
N TRP A 171 10.37 -1.39 -14.35
CA TRP A 171 9.50 -2.57 -14.40
C TRP A 171 8.28 -2.43 -13.50
N MET A 172 7.23 -3.12 -13.90
CA MET A 172 5.98 -3.19 -13.15
C MET A 172 5.49 -4.64 -13.09
N LYS A 173 5.19 -5.10 -11.87
CA LYS A 173 4.72 -6.47 -11.59
C LYS A 173 3.52 -6.39 -10.65
N THR A 174 2.55 -7.27 -10.83
CA THR A 174 1.51 -7.53 -9.82
C THR A 174 1.86 -8.78 -9.05
N VAL A 175 1.58 -8.78 -7.75
CA VAL A 175 1.73 -9.95 -6.88
C VAL A 175 0.36 -10.25 -6.30
N ILE A 176 -0.23 -11.37 -6.70
CA ILE A 176 -1.57 -11.78 -6.26
C ILE A 176 -1.49 -12.93 -5.27
N VAL A 177 -2.41 -12.97 -4.31
CA VAL A 177 -2.56 -14.11 -3.39
C VAL A 177 -3.53 -15.12 -4.02
N LYS A 178 -3.03 -16.30 -4.36
CA LYS A 178 -3.83 -17.42 -4.88
C LYS A 178 -3.58 -18.66 -4.02
N ASN A 179 -4.64 -19.20 -3.41
CA ASN A 179 -4.57 -20.38 -2.54
C ASN A 179 -3.52 -20.26 -1.41
N GLY A 180 -3.39 -19.06 -0.82
CA GLY A 180 -2.42 -18.79 0.24
C GLY A 180 -0.95 -18.76 -0.22
N LYS A 181 -0.70 -18.66 -1.52
CA LYS A 181 0.64 -18.50 -2.12
C LYS A 181 0.68 -17.24 -2.97
N LEU A 182 1.88 -16.66 -3.09
CA LEU A 182 2.12 -15.50 -3.95
C LEU A 182 2.30 -15.96 -5.40
N LYS A 183 1.63 -15.28 -6.34
CA LYS A 183 1.86 -15.41 -7.78
C LYS A 183 2.24 -14.06 -8.35
N VAL A 184 3.39 -13.99 -9.00
CA VAL A 184 3.88 -12.79 -9.68
C VAL A 184 3.41 -12.80 -11.13
N ASN A 185 2.88 -11.68 -11.62
CA ASN A 185 2.63 -11.46 -13.04
C ASN A 185 3.37 -10.20 -13.49
N ILE A 186 4.24 -10.35 -14.49
CA ILE A 186 4.93 -9.23 -15.11
C ILE A 186 3.91 -8.43 -15.93
N ILE A 187 3.82 -7.13 -15.68
CA ILE A 187 2.95 -6.20 -16.42
C ILE A 187 3.72 -5.63 -17.61
N GLY A 188 4.98 -5.22 -17.39
CA GLY A 188 5.87 -4.78 -18.44
C GLY A 188 7.21 -4.33 -17.86
N GLU A 189 8.19 -4.24 -18.75
CA GLU A 189 9.54 -3.73 -18.49
C GLU A 189 9.89 -2.81 -19.66
N ARG A 190 10.59 -1.71 -19.39
CA ARG A 190 10.93 -0.68 -20.36
C ARG A 190 12.36 -0.22 -20.13
N GLU A 191 13.17 -0.25 -21.19
CA GLU A 191 14.49 0.37 -21.27
C GLU A 191 14.38 1.87 -21.68
N ASP A 192 15.47 2.61 -21.56
CA ASP A 192 15.57 4.04 -21.93
C ASP A 192 14.46 4.91 -21.31
N ALA A 193 14.13 4.63 -20.06
CA ALA A 193 13.05 5.22 -19.33
C ALA A 193 13.37 6.65 -18.85
N ASP A 194 13.16 7.63 -19.75
CA ASP A 194 13.31 9.05 -19.41
C ASP A 194 12.04 9.89 -19.73
N PRO A 195 11.38 10.49 -18.72
CA PRO A 195 11.52 10.19 -17.31
C PRO A 195 10.95 8.80 -16.97
N HIS A 196 11.31 8.29 -15.79
CA HIS A 196 10.65 7.14 -15.19
C HIS A 196 9.15 7.40 -15.03
N PHE A 197 8.34 6.34 -15.11
CA PHE A 197 6.88 6.38 -15.09
C PHE A 197 6.33 7.03 -13.80
N GLY A 198 6.95 6.70 -12.67
CA GLY A 198 6.59 7.25 -11.36
C GLY A 198 5.18 6.84 -10.95
N LEU A 199 4.99 5.54 -10.69
CA LEU A 199 3.69 5.00 -10.28
C LEU A 199 3.19 5.74 -9.02
N ARG A 200 1.88 6.01 -8.97
CA ARG A 200 1.20 6.55 -7.78
C ARG A 200 0.51 5.44 -7.00
N CYS A 201 -0.14 5.78 -5.88
CA CYS A 201 -0.64 4.83 -4.89
C CYS A 201 0.50 4.10 -4.16
N GLY A 202 1.60 4.82 -3.87
CA GLY A 202 2.68 4.29 -3.04
C GLY A 202 2.18 3.96 -1.64
N LEU A 203 2.73 2.88 -1.08
CA LEU A 203 2.58 2.54 0.33
C LEU A 203 3.74 3.14 1.14
N ASP A 204 3.50 3.37 2.43
CA ASP A 204 4.56 3.77 3.35
C ASP A 204 5.50 2.58 3.62
N ASN A 205 6.80 2.79 3.44
CA ASN A 205 7.85 1.80 3.68
C ASN A 205 8.35 1.81 5.12
N HIS A 206 7.86 2.74 5.95
CA HIS A 206 8.17 2.88 7.38
C HIS A 206 9.67 2.96 7.66
N THR A 207 10.41 3.63 6.77
CA THR A 207 11.85 3.87 6.90
C THR A 207 12.13 5.36 7.00
N LEU A 208 12.89 5.74 8.03
CA LEU A 208 13.37 7.10 8.24
C LEU A 208 14.84 7.22 7.83
N TYR A 209 15.16 8.35 7.21
CA TYR A 209 16.52 8.72 6.83
C TYR A 209 16.97 9.93 7.67
N THR A 210 17.34 9.67 8.92
CA THR A 210 17.82 10.69 9.86
C THR A 210 19.15 10.23 10.47
N GLY A 211 20.26 10.58 9.82
CA GLY A 211 21.61 10.16 10.24
C GLY A 211 21.87 8.65 10.07
N GLY A 212 21.08 7.97 9.23
CA GLY A 212 21.12 6.53 9.00
C GLY A 212 19.72 5.95 8.77
N TYR A 213 19.65 4.70 8.29
CA TYR A 213 18.40 3.98 8.11
C TYR A 213 17.82 3.57 9.46
N ARG A 214 16.60 4.03 9.75
CA ARG A 214 15.86 3.62 10.95
C ARG A 214 14.48 3.11 10.56
N ILE A 215 14.00 2.10 11.27
CA ILE A 215 12.65 1.56 11.09
C ILE A 215 11.69 2.32 12.01
N GLU A 216 10.63 2.88 11.43
CA GLU A 216 9.55 3.51 12.17
C GLU A 216 8.52 2.45 12.59
N TYR A 217 8.03 2.51 13.82
CA TYR A 217 7.08 1.52 14.35
C TYR A 217 5.69 2.09 14.61
N SER A 218 5.40 3.35 14.26
CA SER A 218 4.18 4.07 14.65
C SER A 218 2.88 3.32 14.33
N ASP A 219 2.77 2.76 13.12
CA ASP A 219 1.59 1.99 12.71
C ASP A 219 1.51 0.60 13.37
N LEU A 220 2.59 0.15 14.00
CA LEU A 220 2.69 -1.08 14.79
C LEU A 220 2.67 -0.85 16.31
N LEU A 221 2.47 0.38 16.78
CA LEU A 221 2.31 0.71 18.20
C LEU A 221 0.88 0.46 18.71
#